data_AF-A0A316H5T1-F1
#
_entry.id   AF-A0A316H5T1-F1
#
_cell.length_a   1.000
_cell.length_b   1.000
_cell.length_c   1.000
_cell.angle_alpha   90.00
_cell.angle_beta   90.00
_cell.angle_gamma   90.00
#
_symmetry.space_group_name_H-M   'P 1'
#
loop_
_entity.id
_entity.type
_entity.pdbx_description
1 polymer ?
#
loop_
_entity_poly.entity_id
_entity_poly.type
_entity_poly.pdbx_seq_one_letter_code
_entity_poly.pdbx_strand_id
1 'polypeptide(L)'
;MTGAAFLNMCANFALGAITISFLLVVVRVVKGPSLPDRILALDMLVAVAIGFIAVLGLRTGFTLYVDIAIALGLVGFLATVAFARFVMSGGADAKKEEAQEEQS
;
A
#
# COMPACT_ATOMS: atom_id res chain seq x y z
N MET A 1 -21.17 8.82 -28.21
CA MET A 1 -20.98 7.75 -27.20
C MET A 1 -21.84 8.10 -26.00
N THR A 2 -22.62 7.18 -25.45
CA THR A 2 -23.38 7.44 -24.21
C THR A 2 -22.40 7.61 -23.04
N GLY A 3 -22.71 8.47 -22.07
CA GLY A 3 -21.83 8.69 -20.91
C GLY A 3 -21.51 7.40 -20.14
N ALA A 4 -22.49 6.49 -20.07
CA ALA A 4 -22.31 5.16 -19.47
C ALA A 4 -21.31 4.28 -20.23
N ALA A 5 -21.25 4.36 -21.57
CA ALA A 5 -20.27 3.61 -22.35
C ALA A 5 -18.85 4.12 -22.11
N PHE A 6 -18.69 5.44 -21.99
CA PHE A 6 -17.39 6.05 -21.67
C PHE A 6 -16.90 5.63 -20.27
N LEU A 7 -17.76 5.71 -19.25
CA LEU A 7 -17.43 5.29 -17.89
C LEU A 7 -16.98 3.82 -17.84
N ASN A 8 -17.69 2.92 -18.54
CA ASN A 8 -17.33 1.51 -18.60
C ASN A 8 -15.96 1.28 -19.27
N MET A 9 -15.64 2.02 -20.33
CA MET A 9 -14.33 1.93 -20.98
C MET A 9 -13.21 2.37 -20.04
N CYS A 10 -13.39 3.50 -19.35
CA CYS A 10 -12.44 3.99 -18.35
C CYS A 10 -12.28 3.00 -17.19
N ALA A 11 -13.37 2.41 -16.69
CA ALA A 11 -13.33 1.44 -15.60
C ALA A 11 -12.58 0.16 -16.00
N ASN A 12 -12.83 -0.36 -17.21
CA ASN A 12 -12.11 -1.54 -17.72
C ASN A 12 -10.61 -1.25 -17.90
N PHE A 13 -10.26 -0.07 -18.42
CA PHE A 13 -8.87 0.36 -18.52
C PHE A 13 -8.21 0.47 -17.15
N ALA A 14 -8.88 1.07 -16.18
CA ALA A 14 -8.40 1.19 -14.80
C ALA A 14 -8.17 -0.19 -14.16
N LEU A 15 -9.11 -1.13 -14.31
CA LEU A 15 -8.94 -2.50 -13.81
C LEU A 15 -7.75 -3.21 -14.46
N GLY A 16 -7.54 -3.04 -15.76
CA GLY A 16 -6.38 -3.57 -16.47
C GLY A 16 -5.06 -3.01 -15.91
N ALA A 17 -4.97 -1.68 -15.77
CA ALA A 17 -3.80 -1.01 -15.21
C ALA A 17 -3.53 -1.43 -13.76
N ILE A 18 -4.56 -1.50 -12.92
CA ILE A 18 -4.47 -1.94 -11.52
C ILE A 18 -3.97 -3.39 -11.42
N THR A 19 -4.44 -4.27 -12.31
CA THR A 19 -3.99 -5.67 -12.35
C THR A 19 -2.50 -5.76 -12.67
N ILE A 20 -2.03 -4.97 -13.63
CA ILE A 20 -0.59 -4.90 -13.97
C ILE A 20 0.20 -4.35 -12.78
N SER A 21 -0.27 -3.26 -12.16
CA SER A 21 0.35 -2.69 -10.96
C SER A 21 0.42 -3.69 -9.81
N PHE A 22 -0.63 -4.47 -9.58
CA PHE A 22 -0.64 -5.52 -8.56
C PHE A 22 0.48 -6.54 -8.79
N LEU A 23 0.62 -7.05 -10.02
CA LEU A 23 1.68 -7.99 -10.36
C LEU A 23 3.08 -7.39 -10.16
N LEU A 24 3.28 -6.14 -10.60
CA LEU A 24 4.56 -5.44 -10.42
C LEU A 24 4.92 -5.23 -8.95
N VAL A 25 3.94 -4.84 -8.13
CA VAL A 25 4.14 -4.66 -6.69
C VAL A 25 4.46 -5.99 -6.01
N VAL A 26 3.74 -7.06 -6.32
CA VAL A 26 4.02 -8.41 -5.77
C VAL A 26 5.46 -8.85 -6.10
N VAL A 27 5.91 -8.64 -7.35
CA VAL A 27 7.30 -8.94 -7.73
C VAL A 27 8.29 -8.11 -6.89
N ARG A 28 7.98 -6.85 -6.62
CA ARG A 28 8.85 -5.96 -5.82
C ARG A 28 8.88 -6.34 -4.35
N VAL A 29 7.75 -6.76 -3.76
CA VAL A 29 7.69 -7.26 -2.37
C VAL A 29 8.62 -8.48 -2.20
N VAL A 30 8.64 -9.39 -3.18
CA VAL A 30 9.47 -10.62 -3.10
C VAL A 30 10.95 -10.33 -3.40
N LYS A 31 11.25 -9.53 -4.42
CA LYS A 31 12.63 -9.25 -4.88
C LYS A 31 13.30 -8.06 -4.18
N GLY A 32 12.61 -7.37 -3.28
CA GLY A 32 13.12 -6.19 -2.61
C GLY A 32 14.44 -6.49 -1.85
N PRO A 33 15.52 -5.72 -2.09
CA PRO A 33 16.86 -6.00 -1.55
C PRO A 33 16.99 -5.67 -0.06
N SER A 34 16.22 -4.71 0.44
CA SER A 34 16.27 -4.25 1.84
C SER A 34 14.90 -4.43 2.50
N LEU A 35 14.89 -4.54 3.84
CA LEU A 35 13.63 -4.54 4.60
C LEU A 35 12.79 -3.29 4.27
N PRO A 36 13.33 -2.04 4.35
CA PRO A 36 12.63 -0.81 3.92
C PRO A 36 11.93 -0.89 2.56
N ASP A 37 12.60 -1.42 1.53
CA ASP A 37 12.02 -1.50 0.18
C ASP A 37 10.82 -2.47 0.13
N ARG A 38 10.86 -3.56 0.90
CA ARG A 38 9.74 -4.51 0.98
C ARG A 38 8.52 -3.91 1.67
N ILE A 39 8.72 -3.14 2.74
CA ILE A 39 7.60 -2.46 3.44
C ILE A 39 6.98 -1.40 2.54
N LEU A 40 7.80 -0.63 1.85
CA LEU A 40 7.31 0.34 0.89
C LEU A 40 6.51 -0.34 -0.24
N ALA A 41 6.96 -1.52 -0.70
CA ALA A 41 6.20 -2.30 -1.65
C ALA A 41 4.87 -2.83 -1.08
N LEU A 42 4.82 -3.21 0.20
CA LEU A 42 3.58 -3.58 0.89
C LEU A 42 2.61 -2.40 1.01
N ASP A 43 3.10 -1.19 1.29
CA ASP A 43 2.28 0.04 1.30
C ASP A 43 1.68 0.32 -0.08
N MET A 44 2.48 0.17 -1.14
CA MET A 44 1.99 0.26 -2.52
C MET A 44 0.93 -0.80 -2.84
N LEU A 45 1.01 -1.99 -2.24
CA LEU A 45 -0.01 -3.03 -2.40
C LEU A 45 -1.36 -2.59 -1.81
N VAL A 46 -1.33 -1.90 -0.66
CA VAL A 46 -2.54 -1.31 -0.06
C VAL A 46 -3.12 -0.23 -0.98
N ALA A 47 -2.29 0.64 -1.55
CA ALA A 47 -2.74 1.65 -2.51
C ALA A 47 -3.41 1.03 -3.76
N VAL A 48 -2.84 -0.06 -4.29
CA VAL A 48 -3.43 -0.83 -5.40
C VAL A 48 -4.78 -1.43 -5.01
N ALA A 49 -4.90 -1.99 -3.79
CA ALA A 49 -6.15 -2.53 -3.28
C ALA A 49 -7.24 -1.46 -3.12
N ILE A 50 -6.89 -0.27 -2.61
CA ILE A 50 -7.79 0.88 -2.51
C ILE A 50 -8.30 1.29 -3.89
N GLY A 51 -7.40 1.40 -4.87
CA GLY A 51 -7.77 1.70 -6.26
C GLY A 51 -8.73 0.66 -6.84
N PHE A 52 -8.47 -0.62 -6.59
CA PHE A 52 -9.35 -1.71 -7.04
C PHE A 52 -10.75 -1.60 -6.46
N ILE A 53 -10.86 -1.40 -5.14
CA ILE A 53 -12.14 -1.27 -4.43
C ILE A 53 -12.89 -0.01 -4.90
N ALA A 54 -12.18 1.09 -5.15
CA ALA A 54 -12.79 2.31 -5.66
C ALA A 54 -13.44 2.10 -7.04
N VAL A 55 -12.76 1.39 -7.95
CA VAL A 55 -13.33 1.05 -9.27
C VAL A 55 -14.52 0.09 -9.14
N LEU A 56 -14.49 -0.85 -8.19
CA LEU A 56 -15.65 -1.69 -7.89
C LEU A 56 -16.83 -0.90 -7.36
N GLY A 57 -16.60 0.10 -6.50
CA GLY A 57 -17.63 1.03 -6.04
C GLY A 57 -18.27 1.79 -7.19
N LEU A 58 -17.46 2.27 -8.14
CA LEU A 58 -17.95 2.93 -9.35
C LEU A 58 -18.80 2.02 -10.24
N ARG A 59 -18.46 0.72 -10.37
CA ARG A 59 -19.23 -0.21 -11.21
C ARG A 59 -20.51 -0.70 -10.54
N THR A 60 -20.48 -0.91 -9.24
CA THR A 60 -21.64 -1.43 -8.48
C THR A 60 -22.60 -0.32 -8.06
N GLY A 61 -22.14 0.92 -7.98
CA GLY A 61 -22.92 2.06 -7.50
C GLY A 61 -23.11 2.10 -5.99
N PHE A 62 -22.55 1.14 -5.25
CA PHE A 62 -22.61 1.11 -3.79
C PHE A 62 -21.49 1.97 -3.19
N THR A 63 -21.87 3.02 -2.47
CA THR A 63 -20.94 3.93 -1.79
C THR A 63 -20.15 3.25 -0.67
N LEU A 64 -20.66 2.15 -0.12
CA LEU A 64 -20.01 1.35 0.93
C LEU A 64 -18.60 0.90 0.54
N TYR A 65 -18.33 0.64 -0.74
CA TYR A 65 -16.97 0.30 -1.20
C TYR A 65 -16.00 1.49 -1.03
N VAL A 66 -16.47 2.72 -1.20
CA VAL A 66 -15.64 3.92 -1.00
C VAL A 66 -15.29 4.08 0.48
N ASP A 67 -16.23 3.82 1.38
CA ASP A 67 -15.98 3.85 2.83
C ASP A 67 -14.93 2.80 3.24
N ILE A 68 -15.02 1.58 2.69
CA ILE A 68 -14.00 0.54 2.88
C ILE A 68 -12.64 0.99 2.36
N ALA A 69 -12.59 1.62 1.18
CA ALA A 69 -11.35 2.10 0.58
C ALA A 69 -10.68 3.18 1.44
N ILE A 70 -11.47 4.11 1.99
CA ILE A 70 -10.98 5.16 2.91
C ILE A 70 -10.45 4.52 4.20
N ALA A 71 -11.21 3.60 4.80
CA ALA A 71 -10.79 2.90 6.03
C ALA A 71 -9.49 2.13 5.82
N LEU A 72 -9.35 1.40 4.70
CA LEU A 72 -8.11 0.71 4.34
C LEU A 72 -6.94 1.68 4.13
N GLY A 73 -7.17 2.86 3.55
CA GLY A 73 -6.16 3.90 3.42
C GLY A 73 -5.63 4.39 4.76
N LEU A 74 -6.52 4.65 5.72
CA LEU A 74 -6.12 5.08 7.06
C LEU A 74 -5.34 4.00 7.80
N VAL A 75 -5.84 2.75 7.77
CA VAL A 75 -5.18 1.61 8.42
C VAL A 75 -3.83 1.31 7.78
N GLY A 76 -3.75 1.31 6.45
CA GLY A 76 -2.52 1.10 5.71
C GLY A 76 -1.46 2.14 6.04
N PHE A 77 -1.83 3.43 6.02
CA PHE A 77 -0.94 4.51 6.38
C PHE A 77 -0.40 4.37 7.82
N LEU A 78 -1.27 4.06 8.78
CA LEU A 78 -0.86 3.82 10.17
C LEU A 78 0.11 2.64 10.29
N ALA A 79 -0.14 1.54 9.57
CA ALA A 79 0.76 0.38 9.56
C ALA A 79 2.15 0.74 9.01
N THR A 80 2.22 1.50 7.92
CA THR A 80 3.48 1.96 7.33
C THR A 80 4.24 2.89 8.27
N VAL A 81 3.55 3.82 8.95
CA VAL A 81 4.17 4.71 9.96
C VAL A 81 4.69 3.92 11.16
N ALA A 82 3.91 2.97 11.67
CA ALA A 82 4.31 2.11 12.77
C ALA A 82 5.56 1.29 12.40
N PHE A 83 5.60 0.76 11.18
CA PHE A 83 6.76 0.02 10.70
C PHE A 83 7.99 0.92 10.53
N ALA A 84 7.83 2.12 9.96
CA ALA A 84 8.93 3.08 9.83
C ALA A 84 9.54 3.41 11.21
N ARG A 85 8.67 3.65 12.21
CA ARG A 85 9.09 3.86 13.61
C ARG A 85 9.82 2.66 14.18
N PHE A 86 9.33 1.44 13.94
CA PHE A 86 9.99 0.20 14.39
C PHE A 86 11.40 0.05 13.81
N VAL A 87 11.57 0.27 12.49
CA VAL A 87 12.89 0.20 11.83
C VAL A 87 13.85 1.25 12.39
N MET A 88 13.37 2.48 12.61
CA MET A 88 14.19 3.56 13.18
C MET A 88 14.54 3.30 14.65
N SER A 89 13.64 2.73 15.44
CA SER A 89 13.90 2.40 16.85
C SER A 89 14.88 1.24 16.99
N GLY A 90 14.75 0.19 16.18
CA GLY A 90 15.63 -0.97 16.26
C GLY A 90 17.12 -0.64 16.04
N GLY A 91 17.44 0.39 15.24
CA GLY A 91 18.80 0.91 15.13
C GLY A 91 19.22 1.83 16.29
N ALA A 92 18.27 2.50 16.94
CA ALA A 92 18.53 3.37 18.08
C ALA A 92 18.77 2.58 19.38
N ASP A 93 18.15 1.40 19.51
CA ASP A 93 18.31 0.53 20.67
C ASP A 93 19.66 -0.21 20.64
N ALA A 94 20.09 -0.71 19.46
CA ALA A 94 21.43 -1.31 19.29
C ALA A 94 22.58 -0.32 19.59
N LYS A 95 22.43 0.96 19.20
CA LYS A 95 23.44 2.00 19.47
C LYS A 95 23.54 2.38 20.96
N LYS A 96 22.49 2.15 21.74
CA LYS A 96 22.51 2.40 23.20
C LYS A 96 23.22 1.30 23.97
N GLU A 97 23.12 0.04 23.52
CA GLU A 97 23.81 -1.09 24.13
C GLU A 97 25.33 -1.00 23.92
N GLU A 98 25.79 -0.67 22.69
CA GLU A 98 27.22 -0.47 22.40
C GLU A 98 27.84 0.68 23.22
N ALA A 99 27.10 1.79 23.39
CA ALA A 99 27.55 2.93 24.18
C ALA A 99 27.56 2.65 25.70
N GLN A 100 26.83 1.63 26.16
CA GLN A 100 26.87 1.16 27.56
C GLN A 100 27.99 0.14 27.79
N GLU A 101 28.34 -0.68 26.79
CA GLU A 101 29.50 -1.59 26.85
C GLU A 101 30.84 -0.86 26.78
N GLU A 102 30.99 0.18 25.95
CA GLU A 102 32.22 1.01 25.94
C GLU A 102 32.41 1.84 27.23
N GLN A 103 31.37 1.94 28.07
CA GLN A 103 31.39 2.67 29.34
C GLN A 103 31.50 1.75 30.58
N SER A 104 31.53 0.42 30.42
CA SER A 104 31.83 -0.56 31.49
C SER A 104 33.27 -1.07 31.43
#